data_AF-A0AAD9C1V9-F1
#
_entry.id   AF-A0AAD9C1V9-F1
#
_cell.length_a   1.000
_cell.length_b   1.000
_cell.length_c   1.000
_cell.angle_alpha   90.00
_cell.angle_beta   90.00
_cell.angle_gamma   90.00
#
_symmetry.space_group_name_H-M   'P 1'
#
loop_
_entity.id
_entity.type
_entity.pdbx_description
1 polymer ?
#
loop_
_entity_poly.entity_id
_entity_poly.type
_entity_poly.pdbx_seq_one_letter_code
_entity_poly.pdbx_strand_id
1 'polypeptide(L)'
;MPDATMMPVLQIVPVFDIRAVLSAVPEGRSIVESLDTDQLITGKERKAMVRILVSHLIEKCGETPTAVMKIALASALINAFPCLNDDSGSGFGTWYAKGRSHHPATGFLEERLRNIRKQLRRSSRGPRPQREQETVPSRIVIPAATISEERAVQFAEWLKNNSQPLAQVEAYMRDSCQYRAGWIRADHSKSIPEVLAMFPRLTTPGMIAQDLSILFAEPAPKLFETWVPLYADKIIRLAKREGKLALPEEQINLDARGEVALMLLPVMLPPPVYKQGRKLVRASVEESKRFFIDVKPVGTNMVEYLEQAKSSRSCPFVLLLEDGMLHSYKCRVKNNQIWVVSQPSAG
;
A
#
# COMPACT_ATOMS: atom_id res chain seq x y z
N MET A 1 -43.44 41.70 -16.54
CA MET A 1 -42.40 40.77 -17.04
C MET A 1 -42.29 39.66 -16.01
N PRO A 2 -42.90 38.48 -16.22
CA PRO A 2 -42.77 37.39 -15.27
C PRO A 2 -41.42 36.71 -15.44
N ASP A 3 -40.85 36.38 -14.29
CA ASP A 3 -39.55 35.77 -14.06
C ASP A 3 -39.46 34.39 -14.75
N ALA A 4 -38.42 34.21 -15.58
CA ALA A 4 -38.20 32.98 -16.32
C ALA A 4 -37.77 31.88 -15.34
N THR A 5 -38.72 31.03 -14.97
CA THR A 5 -38.49 29.84 -14.16
C THR A 5 -37.47 28.95 -14.87
N MET A 6 -36.22 28.96 -14.40
CA MET A 6 -35.18 28.02 -14.84
C MET A 6 -35.62 26.61 -14.47
N MET A 7 -36.16 25.89 -15.45
CA MET A 7 -36.42 24.45 -15.34
C MET A 7 -35.10 23.74 -15.00
N PRO A 8 -35.07 22.83 -14.01
CA PRO A 8 -33.88 22.04 -13.73
C PRO A 8 -33.58 21.17 -14.95
N VAL A 9 -32.43 21.43 -15.59
CA VAL A 9 -31.93 20.58 -16.67
C VAL A 9 -31.66 19.21 -16.07
N LEU A 10 -32.50 18.23 -16.43
CA LEU A 10 -32.28 16.82 -16.12
C LEU A 10 -30.96 16.40 -16.78
N GLN A 11 -29.88 16.34 -16.00
CA GLN A 11 -28.61 15.79 -16.47
C GLN A 11 -28.79 14.29 -16.64
N ILE A 12 -29.03 13.85 -17.87
CA ILE A 12 -29.02 12.43 -18.23
C ILE A 12 -27.61 11.91 -18.01
N VAL A 13 -27.42 11.13 -16.95
CA VAL A 13 -26.15 10.47 -16.66
C VAL A 13 -26.04 9.25 -17.58
N PRO A 14 -25.02 9.16 -18.45
CA PRO A 14 -24.88 8.01 -19.33
C PRO A 14 -24.64 6.74 -18.50
N VAL A 15 -25.44 5.71 -18.80
CA VAL A 15 -25.22 4.36 -18.26
C VAL A 15 -24.06 3.72 -19.03
N PHE A 16 -23.10 3.18 -18.28
CA PHE A 16 -21.94 2.49 -18.85
C PHE A 16 -22.10 0.98 -18.68
N ASP A 17 -22.15 0.25 -19.79
CA ASP A 17 -22.04 -1.21 -19.78
C ASP A 17 -20.55 -1.59 -19.89
N ILE A 18 -19.95 -1.83 -18.73
CA ILE A 18 -18.50 -2.09 -18.63
C ILE A 18 -18.12 -3.40 -19.31
N ARG A 19 -18.95 -4.44 -19.19
CA ARG A 19 -18.66 -5.74 -19.81
C ARG A 19 -18.71 -5.65 -21.32
N ALA A 20 -19.70 -4.94 -21.87
CA ALA A 20 -19.77 -4.69 -23.31
C ALA A 20 -18.57 -3.86 -23.80
N VAL A 21 -18.22 -2.79 -23.08
CA VAL A 21 -17.08 -1.92 -23.43
C VAL A 21 -15.77 -2.68 -23.46
N LEU A 22 -15.52 -3.55 -22.47
CA LEU A 22 -14.31 -4.37 -22.44
C LEU A 22 -14.35 -5.47 -23.51
N SER A 23 -15.49 -6.12 -23.70
CA SER A 23 -15.63 -7.23 -24.66
C SER A 23 -15.49 -6.79 -26.12
N ALA A 24 -15.69 -5.52 -26.41
CA ALA A 24 -15.50 -4.93 -27.73
C ALA A 24 -14.04 -5.02 -28.24
N VAL A 25 -13.06 -5.21 -27.36
CA VAL A 25 -11.63 -5.27 -27.70
C VAL A 25 -11.03 -6.61 -27.26
N PRO A 26 -10.17 -7.27 -28.06
CA PRO A 26 -9.57 -8.56 -27.69
C PRO A 26 -8.86 -8.55 -26.33
N GLU A 27 -8.09 -7.51 -26.06
CA GLU A 27 -7.40 -7.33 -24.78
C GLU A 27 -8.38 -7.17 -23.60
N GLY A 28 -9.52 -6.51 -23.84
CA GLY A 28 -10.57 -6.35 -22.83
C GLY A 28 -11.30 -7.66 -22.53
N ARG A 29 -11.50 -8.54 -23.53
CA ARG A 29 -12.07 -9.88 -23.30
C ARG A 29 -11.23 -10.73 -22.34
N SER A 30 -9.91 -10.72 -22.51
CA SER A 30 -8.99 -11.42 -21.59
C SER A 30 -9.05 -10.86 -20.16
N ILE A 31 -9.27 -9.55 -20.02
CA ILE A 31 -9.46 -8.91 -18.70
C ILE A 31 -10.78 -9.34 -18.07
N VAL A 32 -11.87 -9.41 -18.83
CA VAL A 32 -13.18 -9.89 -18.34
C VAL A 32 -13.06 -11.34 -17.86
N GLU A 33 -12.44 -12.21 -18.65
CA GLU A 33 -12.20 -13.61 -18.27
C GLU A 33 -11.37 -13.75 -17.00
N SER A 34 -10.31 -12.95 -16.86
CA SER A 34 -9.49 -12.91 -15.65
C SER A 34 -10.27 -12.44 -14.42
N LEU A 35 -11.13 -11.43 -14.58
CA LEU A 35 -11.97 -10.91 -13.49
C LEU A 35 -13.05 -11.89 -13.06
N ASP A 36 -13.64 -12.63 -14.01
CA ASP A 36 -14.68 -13.62 -13.75
C ASP A 36 -14.12 -14.89 -13.12
N THR A 37 -12.93 -15.34 -13.58
CA THR A 37 -12.31 -16.59 -13.14
C THR A 37 -11.48 -16.40 -11.89
N ASP A 38 -10.53 -15.46 -11.91
CA ASP A 38 -9.53 -15.32 -10.84
C ASP A 38 -9.94 -14.31 -9.77
N GLN A 39 -10.91 -13.44 -10.06
CA GLN A 39 -11.30 -12.28 -9.24
C GLN A 39 -10.11 -11.36 -8.90
N LEU A 40 -9.12 -11.28 -9.79
CA LEU A 40 -7.92 -10.45 -9.66
C LEU A 40 -7.43 -9.98 -11.03
N ILE A 41 -6.67 -8.88 -11.02
CA ILE A 41 -6.03 -8.32 -12.23
C ILE A 41 -4.58 -7.96 -11.94
N THR A 42 -3.73 -8.20 -12.93
CA THR A 42 -2.32 -7.79 -12.93
C THR A 42 -2.17 -6.28 -13.09
N GLY A 43 -0.97 -5.77 -12.81
CA GLY A 43 -0.66 -4.35 -13.06
C GLY A 43 -0.77 -3.96 -14.54
N LYS A 44 -0.52 -4.90 -15.46
CA LYS A 44 -0.64 -4.69 -16.92
C LYS A 44 -2.11 -4.62 -17.34
N GLU A 45 -2.91 -5.60 -16.93
CA GLU A 45 -4.36 -5.65 -17.21
C GLU A 45 -5.09 -4.44 -16.65
N ARG A 46 -4.79 -4.01 -15.42
CA ARG A 46 -5.37 -2.80 -14.85
C ARG A 46 -5.11 -1.57 -15.72
N LYS A 47 -3.87 -1.39 -16.21
CA LYS A 47 -3.52 -0.26 -17.08
C LYS A 47 -4.25 -0.33 -18.43
N ALA A 48 -4.37 -1.52 -19.00
CA ALA A 48 -5.10 -1.77 -20.23
C ALA A 48 -6.60 -1.49 -20.06
N MET A 49 -7.21 -2.00 -19.00
CA MET A 49 -8.60 -1.74 -18.62
C MET A 49 -8.86 -0.24 -18.48
N VAL A 50 -8.04 0.46 -17.70
CA VAL A 50 -8.16 1.91 -17.51
C VAL A 50 -8.02 2.66 -18.84
N ARG A 51 -7.13 2.21 -19.74
CA ARG A 51 -7.01 2.79 -21.08
C ARG A 51 -8.30 2.61 -21.89
N ILE A 52 -8.85 1.40 -21.95
CA ILE A 52 -10.08 1.10 -22.70
C ILE A 52 -11.25 1.92 -22.17
N LEU A 53 -11.46 1.92 -20.85
CA LEU A 53 -12.56 2.64 -20.20
C LEU A 53 -12.44 4.16 -20.37
N VAL A 54 -11.24 4.72 -20.27
CA VAL A 54 -11.04 6.16 -20.48
C VAL A 54 -11.21 6.55 -21.94
N SER A 55 -10.77 5.72 -22.89
CA SER A 55 -11.05 5.97 -24.32
C SER A 55 -12.57 6.02 -24.57
N HIS A 56 -13.31 5.03 -24.07
CA HIS A 56 -14.77 5.00 -24.21
C HIS A 56 -15.45 6.22 -23.55
N LEU A 57 -14.95 6.64 -22.39
CA LEU A 57 -15.45 7.83 -21.70
C LEU A 57 -15.24 9.10 -22.53
N ILE A 58 -14.07 9.24 -23.16
CA ILE A 58 -13.76 10.40 -24.02
C ILE A 58 -14.64 10.37 -25.28
N GLU A 59 -14.84 9.21 -25.89
CA GLU A 59 -15.70 9.05 -27.06
C GLU A 59 -17.15 9.46 -26.76
N LYS A 60 -17.69 9.06 -25.60
CA LYS A 60 -19.08 9.39 -25.20
C LYS A 60 -19.27 10.80 -24.62
N CYS A 61 -18.26 11.34 -23.93
CA CYS A 61 -18.43 12.54 -23.10
C CYS A 61 -17.47 13.68 -23.44
N GLY A 62 -16.61 13.51 -24.46
CA GLY A 62 -15.58 14.46 -24.85
C GLY A 62 -14.33 14.42 -23.95
N GLU A 63 -13.34 15.26 -24.26
CA GLU A 63 -12.01 15.27 -23.62
C GLU A 63 -12.02 15.76 -22.15
N THR A 64 -13.12 16.40 -21.74
CA THR A 64 -13.34 16.90 -20.38
C THR A 64 -14.57 16.28 -19.73
N PRO A 65 -14.58 14.96 -19.43
CA PRO A 65 -15.69 14.35 -18.73
C PRO A 65 -15.90 15.03 -17.38
N THR A 66 -17.16 15.25 -17.00
CA THR A 66 -17.53 15.84 -15.71
C THR A 66 -17.26 14.89 -14.55
N ALA A 67 -17.27 15.39 -13.32
CA ALA A 67 -17.14 14.52 -12.13
C ALA A 67 -18.27 13.48 -12.07
N VAL A 68 -19.50 13.85 -12.46
CA VAL A 68 -20.66 12.96 -12.48
C VAL A 68 -20.45 11.78 -13.42
N MET A 69 -19.94 12.03 -14.64
CA MET A 69 -19.64 10.97 -15.61
C MET A 69 -18.54 10.01 -15.13
N LYS A 70 -17.51 10.53 -14.45
CA LYS A 70 -16.44 9.69 -13.88
C LYS A 70 -16.93 8.83 -12.72
N ILE A 71 -17.80 9.38 -11.87
CA ILE A 71 -18.46 8.63 -10.79
C ILE A 71 -19.33 7.52 -11.39
N ALA A 72 -20.13 7.83 -12.42
CA ALA A 72 -20.98 6.84 -13.08
C ALA A 72 -20.16 5.69 -13.67
N LEU A 73 -19.05 6.00 -14.36
CA LEU A 73 -18.15 4.97 -14.92
C LEU A 73 -17.48 4.13 -13.81
N ALA A 74 -16.98 4.76 -12.75
CA ALA A 74 -16.33 4.07 -11.65
C ALA A 74 -17.31 3.18 -10.87
N SER A 75 -18.53 3.66 -10.62
CA SER A 75 -19.60 2.89 -9.99
C SER A 75 -20.03 1.70 -10.85
N ALA A 76 -20.24 1.92 -12.16
CA ALA A 76 -20.57 0.84 -13.08
C ALA A 76 -19.47 -0.24 -13.14
N LEU A 77 -18.19 0.15 -13.02
CA LEU A 77 -17.06 -0.78 -12.97
C LEU A 77 -17.14 -1.70 -11.75
N ILE A 78 -17.41 -1.14 -10.57
CA ILE A 78 -17.55 -1.94 -9.34
C ILE A 78 -18.79 -2.83 -9.40
N ASN A 79 -19.90 -2.33 -9.96
CA ASN A 79 -21.11 -3.14 -10.13
C ASN A 79 -20.88 -4.33 -11.07
N ALA A 80 -20.11 -4.15 -12.14
CA ALA A 80 -19.78 -5.22 -13.07
C ALA A 80 -18.78 -6.23 -12.49
N PHE A 81 -17.85 -5.76 -11.66
CA PHE A 81 -16.78 -6.54 -11.04
C PHE A 81 -16.59 -6.16 -9.57
N PRO A 82 -17.39 -6.74 -8.65
CA PRO A 82 -17.33 -6.41 -7.22
C PRO A 82 -15.98 -6.67 -6.56
N CYS A 83 -15.15 -7.56 -7.13
CA CYS A 83 -13.78 -7.85 -6.66
C CYS A 83 -12.83 -6.64 -6.76
N LEU A 84 -13.20 -5.59 -7.48
CA LEU A 84 -12.44 -4.34 -7.65
C LEU A 84 -12.81 -3.25 -6.64
N ASN A 85 -13.75 -3.53 -5.75
CA ASN A 85 -14.22 -2.62 -4.71
C ASN A 85 -13.07 -2.30 -3.73
N ASP A 86 -13.06 -1.07 -3.21
CA ASP A 86 -12.11 -0.65 -2.19
C ASP A 86 -12.78 -0.26 -0.87
N ASP A 87 -12.01 -0.18 0.22
CA ASP A 87 -12.55 0.18 1.54
C ASP A 87 -12.87 1.69 1.67
N SER A 88 -12.99 2.42 0.56
CA SER A 88 -13.41 3.81 0.60
C SER A 88 -14.91 3.88 0.88
N GLY A 89 -15.38 4.96 1.50
CA GLY A 89 -16.82 5.13 1.77
C GLY A 89 -17.72 5.12 0.52
N SER A 90 -17.17 5.18 -0.70
CA SER A 90 -17.91 5.03 -1.94
C SER A 90 -17.69 3.69 -2.65
N GLY A 91 -16.75 2.85 -2.20
CA GLY A 91 -16.38 1.56 -2.80
C GLY A 91 -15.62 1.63 -4.14
N PHE A 92 -15.45 2.83 -4.71
CA PHE A 92 -14.77 3.04 -5.99
C PHE A 92 -13.66 4.11 -5.94
N GLY A 93 -13.25 4.55 -4.75
CA GLY A 93 -12.31 5.67 -4.56
C GLY A 93 -10.94 5.48 -5.23
N THR A 94 -10.52 4.23 -5.42
CA THR A 94 -9.30 3.82 -6.10
C THR A 94 -9.38 4.05 -7.60
N TRP A 95 -10.58 3.95 -8.16
CA TRP A 95 -10.86 4.22 -9.57
C TRP A 95 -11.10 5.70 -9.83
N TYR A 96 -11.89 6.34 -8.96
CA TYR A 96 -12.14 7.78 -8.97
C TYR A 96 -12.52 8.33 -7.59
N ALA A 97 -11.77 9.31 -7.11
CA ALA A 97 -12.10 10.09 -5.93
C ALA A 97 -12.19 11.58 -6.30
N LYS A 98 -13.34 12.19 -6.01
CA LYS A 98 -13.59 13.62 -6.25
C LYS A 98 -12.62 14.46 -5.41
N GLY A 99 -12.07 15.51 -6.02
CA GLY A 99 -11.22 16.48 -5.32
C GLY A 99 -11.99 17.21 -4.22
N ARG A 100 -11.29 17.60 -3.17
CA ARG A 100 -11.84 18.40 -2.04
C ARG A 100 -10.99 19.64 -1.88
N SER A 101 -11.58 20.83 -1.83
CA SER A 101 -10.93 22.15 -1.68
C SER A 101 -9.48 22.25 -2.22
N HIS A 102 -8.48 21.90 -1.42
CA HIS A 102 -7.05 22.01 -1.74
C HIS A 102 -6.40 20.75 -2.34
N HIS A 103 -7.17 19.67 -2.53
CA HIS A 103 -6.70 18.41 -3.08
C HIS A 103 -7.36 18.13 -4.44
N PRO A 104 -6.57 17.88 -5.49
CA PRO A 104 -7.12 17.56 -6.80
C PRO A 104 -7.82 16.19 -6.79
N ALA A 105 -8.68 15.95 -7.78
CA ALA A 105 -9.28 14.63 -7.97
C ALA A 105 -8.18 13.56 -8.22
N THR A 106 -8.42 12.35 -7.73
CA THR A 106 -7.46 11.23 -7.82
C THR A 106 -8.16 9.95 -8.28
N GLY A 107 -7.39 8.87 -8.42
CA GLY A 107 -7.86 7.56 -8.90
C GLY A 107 -7.34 7.23 -10.30
N PHE A 108 -7.33 5.95 -10.65
CA PHE A 108 -6.73 5.49 -11.91
C PHE A 108 -7.33 6.14 -13.15
N LEU A 109 -8.65 6.35 -13.16
CA LEU A 109 -9.34 6.99 -14.29
C LEU A 109 -8.95 8.47 -14.41
N GLU A 110 -8.91 9.21 -13.30
CA GLU A 110 -8.53 10.62 -13.30
C GLU A 110 -7.05 10.81 -13.66
N GLU A 111 -6.16 9.96 -13.16
CA GLU A 111 -4.74 10.02 -13.47
C GLU A 111 -4.48 9.77 -14.96
N ARG A 112 -5.18 8.82 -15.57
CA ARG A 112 -5.10 8.59 -17.02
C ARG A 112 -5.61 9.79 -17.82
N LEU A 113 -6.78 10.34 -17.47
CA LEU A 113 -7.32 11.56 -18.10
C LEU A 113 -6.36 12.74 -17.98
N ARG A 114 -5.77 12.95 -16.80
CA ARG A 114 -4.78 14.00 -16.55
C ARG A 114 -3.55 13.84 -17.44
N ASN A 115 -3.04 12.61 -17.59
CA ASN A 115 -1.89 12.32 -18.44
C ASN A 115 -2.20 12.54 -19.93
N ILE A 116 -3.37 12.14 -20.42
CA ILE A 116 -3.82 12.42 -21.80
C ILE A 116 -3.87 13.93 -22.05
N ARG A 117 -4.51 14.70 -21.16
CA ARG A 117 -4.58 16.17 -21.26
C ARG A 117 -3.20 16.81 -21.23
N LYS A 118 -2.28 16.29 -20.42
CA LYS A 118 -0.89 16.75 -20.35
C LYS A 118 -0.15 16.48 -21.65
N GLN A 119 -0.35 15.30 -22.27
CA GLN A 119 0.24 14.98 -23.57
C GLN A 119 -0.28 15.91 -24.66
N LEU A 120 -1.59 16.13 -24.73
CA LEU A 120 -2.20 17.04 -25.71
C LEU A 120 -1.64 18.46 -25.59
N ARG A 121 -1.50 18.98 -24.36
CA ARG A 121 -0.89 20.30 -24.10
C ARG A 121 0.58 20.40 -24.49
N ARG A 122 1.35 19.30 -24.39
CA ARG A 122 2.77 19.26 -24.80
C ARG A 122 2.90 19.20 -26.33
N SER A 123 1.95 18.59 -27.01
CA SER A 123 1.89 18.64 -28.47
C SER A 123 1.56 20.05 -28.98
N SER A 124 0.82 20.85 -28.20
CA SER A 124 0.45 22.23 -28.56
C SER A 124 1.42 23.32 -28.07
N ARG A 125 2.32 23.02 -27.12
CA ARG A 125 3.29 23.99 -26.58
C ARG A 125 4.63 23.30 -26.44
N GLY A 126 5.67 23.86 -27.07
CA GLY A 126 7.05 23.38 -27.05
C GLY A 126 7.63 23.12 -25.64
N PRO A 127 8.87 22.60 -25.56
CA PRO A 127 9.42 22.02 -24.33
C PRO A 127 9.39 23.02 -23.16
N ARG A 128 8.69 22.66 -22.08
CA ARG A 128 8.69 23.40 -20.80
C ARG A 128 9.36 22.53 -19.72
N PRO A 129 10.07 23.13 -18.74
CA PRO A 129 10.79 22.35 -17.74
C PRO A 129 9.84 21.45 -16.94
N GLN A 130 10.32 20.26 -16.59
CA GLN A 130 9.60 19.29 -15.78
C GLN A 130 9.31 19.91 -14.41
N ARG A 131 8.02 20.15 -14.13
CA ARG A 131 7.56 20.46 -12.78
C ARG A 131 7.56 19.17 -11.95
N GLU A 132 8.06 19.29 -10.73
CA GLU A 132 8.16 18.25 -9.71
C GLU A 132 6.85 17.45 -9.63
N GLN A 133 6.98 16.11 -9.63
CA GLN A 133 5.84 15.22 -9.44
C GLN A 133 5.33 15.41 -8.01
N GLU A 134 4.10 15.88 -7.88
CA GLU A 134 3.39 16.02 -6.61
C GLU A 134 3.39 14.67 -5.89
N THR A 135 3.81 14.70 -4.63
CA THR A 135 3.80 13.59 -3.69
C THR A 135 2.39 13.01 -3.59
N VAL A 136 2.28 11.70 -3.76
CA VAL A 136 1.03 10.95 -3.58
C VAL A 136 0.48 11.26 -2.18
N PRO A 137 -0.77 11.74 -2.05
CA PRO A 137 -1.35 12.02 -0.74
C PRO A 137 -1.44 10.73 0.08
N SER A 138 -0.92 10.74 1.31
CA SER A 138 -1.16 9.66 2.27
C SER A 138 -2.66 9.55 2.53
N ARG A 139 -3.25 8.40 2.15
CA ARG A 139 -4.69 8.08 2.34
C ARG A 139 -5.06 7.75 3.79
N ILE A 140 -4.08 7.70 4.70
CA ILE A 140 -4.30 7.26 6.08
C ILE A 140 -4.75 8.43 6.95
N VAL A 141 -6.01 8.39 7.39
CA VAL A 141 -6.56 9.32 8.38
C VAL A 141 -6.13 8.84 9.77
N ILE A 142 -5.40 9.66 10.50
CA ILE A 142 -5.02 9.39 11.89
C ILE A 142 -6.24 9.76 12.77
N PRO A 143 -6.68 8.89 13.69
CA PRO A 143 -7.72 9.24 14.67
C PRO A 143 -7.34 10.48 15.50
N ALA A 144 -8.33 11.21 16.01
CA ALA A 144 -8.08 12.35 16.88
C ALA A 144 -7.29 11.91 18.14
N ALA A 145 -6.38 12.78 18.59
CA ALA A 145 -5.60 12.54 19.79
C ALA A 145 -6.50 12.50 21.04
N THR A 146 -6.22 11.59 21.95
CA THR A 146 -6.96 11.42 23.22
C THR A 146 -6.43 12.31 24.34
N ILE A 147 -5.22 12.85 24.18
CA ILE A 147 -4.52 13.71 25.14
C ILE A 147 -4.02 14.99 24.45
N SER A 148 -3.70 16.02 25.25
CA SER A 148 -3.07 17.23 24.73
C SER A 148 -1.66 16.93 24.19
N GLU A 149 -1.19 17.79 23.28
CA GLU A 149 0.13 17.65 22.69
C GLU A 149 1.24 17.74 23.74
N GLU A 150 1.12 18.65 24.71
CA GLU A 150 2.11 18.83 25.78
C GLU A 150 2.27 17.56 26.61
N ARG A 151 1.17 16.88 26.92
CA ARG A 151 1.20 15.62 27.65
C ARG A 151 1.80 14.50 26.79
N ALA A 152 1.50 14.47 25.50
CA ALA A 152 2.09 13.50 24.58
C ALA A 152 3.61 13.66 24.45
N VAL A 153 4.10 14.90 24.42
CA VAL A 153 5.53 15.24 24.43
C VAL A 153 6.20 14.76 25.72
N GLN A 154 5.57 14.99 26.88
CA GLN A 154 6.08 14.50 28.17
C GLN A 154 6.20 12.98 28.20
N PHE A 155 5.20 12.26 27.68
CA PHE A 155 5.25 10.79 27.60
C PHE A 155 6.34 10.32 26.65
N ALA A 156 6.50 10.97 25.49
CA ALA A 156 7.57 10.65 24.54
C ALA A 156 8.96 10.83 25.16
N GLU A 157 9.19 11.93 25.88
CA GLU A 157 10.47 12.20 26.56
C GLU A 157 10.74 11.19 27.69
N TRP A 158 9.71 10.81 28.44
CA TRP A 158 9.84 9.75 29.45
C TRP A 158 10.22 8.41 28.81
N LEU A 159 9.53 8.00 27.75
CA LEU A 159 9.76 6.74 27.02
C LEU A 159 11.13 6.68 26.35
N LYS A 160 11.71 7.84 26.02
CA LYS A 160 13.06 7.94 25.48
C LYS A 160 14.10 7.44 26.48
N ASN A 161 13.93 7.82 27.73
CA ASN A 161 14.91 7.59 28.80
C ASN A 161 14.58 6.37 29.69
N ASN A 162 13.35 5.85 29.62
CA ASN A 162 12.88 4.76 30.49
C ASN A 162 12.40 3.55 29.68
N SER A 163 12.72 2.35 30.15
CA SER A 163 12.28 1.08 29.56
C SER A 163 11.53 0.16 30.53
N GLN A 164 11.37 0.62 31.78
CA GLN A 164 10.69 -0.07 32.87
C GLN A 164 10.02 0.98 33.78
N PRO A 165 8.94 0.62 34.51
CA PRO A 165 8.25 -0.68 34.46
C PRO A 165 7.43 -0.87 33.18
N LEU A 166 7.32 -2.12 32.69
CA LEU A 166 6.61 -2.43 31.43
C LEU A 166 5.18 -1.91 31.39
N ALA A 167 4.43 -2.00 32.49
CA ALA A 167 3.05 -1.50 32.56
C ALA A 167 2.96 0.01 32.26
N GLN A 168 3.94 0.79 32.72
CA GLN A 168 4.00 2.22 32.45
C GLN A 168 4.44 2.52 31.02
N VAL A 169 5.40 1.75 30.48
CA VAL A 169 5.79 1.84 29.08
C VAL A 169 4.58 1.58 28.17
N GLU A 170 3.81 0.53 28.46
CA GLU A 170 2.60 0.17 27.70
C GLU A 170 1.53 1.27 27.76
N ALA A 171 1.31 1.87 28.92
CA ALA A 171 0.37 2.97 29.10
C ALA A 171 0.79 4.21 28.31
N TYR A 172 2.04 4.65 28.45
CA TYR A 172 2.52 5.84 27.77
C TYR A 172 2.64 5.64 26.26
N MET A 173 2.99 4.43 25.79
CA MET A 173 2.98 4.11 24.36
C MET A 173 1.57 4.20 23.80
N ARG A 174 0.56 3.68 24.52
CA ARG A 174 -0.85 3.74 24.13
C ARG A 174 -1.32 5.18 24.01
N ASP A 175 -1.06 5.98 25.05
CA ASP A 175 -1.60 7.35 25.15
C ASP A 175 -0.91 8.31 24.18
N SER A 176 0.37 8.08 23.85
CA SER A 176 1.14 8.89 22.91
C SER A 176 1.05 8.42 21.45
N CYS A 177 0.20 7.44 21.14
CA CYS A 177 0.13 6.77 19.84
C CYS A 177 -0.14 7.76 18.69
N GLN A 178 -1.15 8.61 18.81
CA GLN A 178 -1.54 9.57 17.76
C GLN A 178 -0.46 10.63 17.54
N TYR A 179 0.17 11.11 18.61
CA TYR A 179 1.28 12.06 18.53
C TYR A 179 2.46 11.47 17.75
N ARG A 180 2.91 10.27 18.15
CA ARG A 180 3.98 9.54 17.47
C ARG A 180 3.61 9.27 16.01
N ALA A 181 2.39 8.83 15.76
CA ALA A 181 1.85 8.58 14.43
C ALA A 181 1.87 9.83 13.53
N GLY A 182 1.50 10.99 14.07
CA GLY A 182 1.55 12.28 13.38
C GLY A 182 2.99 12.70 13.10
N TRP A 183 3.86 12.63 14.10
CA TRP A 183 5.27 13.02 13.98
C TRP A 183 6.04 12.19 12.94
N ILE A 184 5.81 10.87 12.90
CA ILE A 184 6.46 9.96 11.94
C ILE A 184 6.00 10.25 10.51
N ARG A 185 4.72 10.58 10.33
CA ARG A 185 4.12 10.83 9.00
C ARG A 185 4.30 12.27 8.53
N ALA A 186 4.69 13.19 9.41
CA ALA A 186 4.94 14.58 9.07
C ALA A 186 6.01 14.69 7.96
N ASP A 187 5.63 15.34 6.86
CA ASP A 187 6.46 15.67 5.69
C ASP A 187 7.18 14.51 4.99
N HIS A 188 6.89 13.25 5.37
CA HIS A 188 7.49 12.02 4.85
C HIS A 188 9.03 12.06 4.77
N SER A 189 9.67 12.84 5.65
CA SER A 189 11.10 13.14 5.61
C SER A 189 11.92 12.34 6.62
N LYS A 190 11.26 11.76 7.62
CA LYS A 190 11.91 11.07 8.75
C LYS A 190 12.44 9.71 8.33
N SER A 191 13.72 9.50 8.58
CA SER A 191 14.39 8.22 8.43
C SER A 191 14.11 7.29 9.63
N ILE A 192 14.24 5.98 9.43
CA ILE A 192 14.05 5.00 10.51
C ILE A 192 14.99 5.24 11.70
N PRO A 193 16.29 5.57 11.50
CA PRO A 193 17.17 5.94 12.62
C PRO A 193 16.64 7.13 13.44
N GLU A 194 16.14 8.19 12.80
CA GLU A 194 15.57 9.35 13.50
C GLU A 194 14.29 8.97 14.27
N VAL A 195 13.44 8.13 13.66
CA VAL A 195 12.24 7.62 14.32
C VAL A 195 12.60 6.81 15.55
N LEU A 196 13.59 5.93 15.47
CA LEU A 196 14.00 5.09 16.60
C LEU A 196 14.79 5.87 17.66
N ALA A 197 15.49 6.93 17.29
CA ALA A 197 16.13 7.83 18.24
C ALA A 197 15.09 8.63 19.05
N MET A 198 13.99 9.03 18.41
CA MET A 198 12.89 9.74 19.07
C MET A 198 11.97 8.78 19.85
N PHE A 199 11.66 7.62 19.28
CA PHE A 199 10.70 6.65 19.83
C PHE A 199 11.33 5.25 19.96
N PRO A 200 12.36 5.08 20.82
CA PRO A 200 13.10 3.83 20.92
C PRO A 200 12.23 2.65 21.36
N ARG A 201 11.14 2.93 22.09
CA ARG A 201 10.23 1.91 22.61
C ARG A 201 9.34 1.27 21.55
N LEU A 202 9.30 1.76 20.30
CA LEU A 202 8.64 1.07 19.19
C LEU A 202 9.17 -0.36 19.00
N THR A 203 10.44 -0.60 19.32
CA THR A 203 11.08 -1.93 19.22
C THR A 203 10.79 -2.84 20.42
N THR A 204 10.10 -2.33 21.45
CA THR A 204 9.67 -3.15 22.59
C THR A 204 8.58 -4.12 22.11
N PRO A 205 8.64 -5.41 22.46
CA PRO A 205 7.65 -6.39 22.02
C PRO A 205 6.22 -5.93 22.30
N GLY A 206 5.34 -6.03 21.30
CA GLY A 206 3.93 -5.66 21.41
C GLY A 206 3.60 -4.20 21.07
N MET A 207 4.56 -3.27 21.10
CA MET A 207 4.25 -1.84 20.96
C MET A 207 3.77 -1.46 19.55
N ILE A 208 4.38 -2.01 18.50
CA ILE A 208 3.92 -1.81 17.11
C ILE A 208 2.51 -2.38 16.90
N ALA A 209 2.21 -3.54 17.49
CA ALA A 209 0.88 -4.16 17.38
C ALA A 209 -0.19 -3.34 18.11
N GLN A 210 0.16 -2.77 19.26
CA GLN A 210 -0.67 -1.82 20.00
C GLN A 210 -0.96 -0.58 19.14
N ASP A 211 0.06 0.04 18.56
CA ASP A 211 -0.10 1.21 17.68
C ASP A 211 -0.98 0.90 16.48
N LEU A 212 -0.76 -0.25 15.84
CA LEU A 212 -1.58 -0.70 14.72
C LEU A 212 -3.06 -0.81 15.13
N SER A 213 -3.34 -1.37 16.32
CA SER A 213 -4.71 -1.54 16.82
C SER A 213 -5.38 -0.20 17.15
N ILE A 214 -4.65 0.77 17.71
CA ILE A 214 -5.19 2.10 18.05
C ILE A 214 -5.46 2.92 16.78
N LEU A 215 -4.52 2.90 15.83
CA LEU A 215 -4.63 3.67 14.61
C LEU A 215 -5.62 3.06 13.62
N PHE A 216 -5.83 1.75 13.70
CA PHE A 216 -6.66 0.98 12.76
C PHE A 216 -7.57 0.00 13.52
N ALA A 217 -8.47 0.53 14.35
CA ALA A 217 -9.38 -0.22 15.23
C ALA A 217 -9.93 -1.53 14.64
N GLU A 218 -10.77 -1.45 13.60
CA GLU A 218 -11.31 -2.64 12.92
C GLU A 218 -10.33 -3.28 11.90
N PRO A 219 -9.57 -2.52 11.09
CA PRO A 219 -8.72 -3.14 10.07
C PRO A 219 -7.54 -3.96 10.63
N ALA A 220 -7.03 -3.63 11.82
CA ALA A 220 -5.87 -4.31 12.40
C ALA A 220 -6.13 -5.79 12.71
N PRO A 221 -7.14 -6.18 13.52
CA PRO A 221 -7.43 -7.60 13.78
C PRO A 221 -7.81 -8.33 12.50
N LYS A 222 -8.62 -7.68 11.63
CA LYS A 222 -9.03 -8.24 10.35
C LYS A 222 -7.84 -8.57 9.45
N LEU A 223 -6.78 -7.76 9.45
CA LEU A 223 -5.57 -8.06 8.69
C LEU A 223 -4.93 -9.38 9.14
N PHE A 224 -4.81 -9.62 10.44
CA PHE A 224 -4.23 -10.87 10.95
C PHE A 224 -5.10 -12.09 10.60
N GLU A 225 -6.42 -11.95 10.69
CA GLU A 225 -7.37 -13.00 10.33
C GLU A 225 -7.38 -13.29 8.83
N THR A 226 -7.23 -12.27 8.00
CA THR A 226 -7.35 -12.39 6.54
C THR A 226 -6.03 -12.56 5.80
N TRP A 227 -4.88 -12.35 6.47
CA TRP A 227 -3.55 -12.41 5.85
C TRP A 227 -3.33 -13.72 5.11
N VAL A 228 -3.41 -14.85 5.82
CA VAL A 228 -3.22 -16.18 5.22
C VAL A 228 -4.37 -16.57 4.30
N PRO A 229 -5.65 -16.57 4.76
CA PRO A 229 -6.73 -17.14 3.94
C PRO A 229 -7.15 -16.29 2.74
N LEU A 230 -6.88 -14.98 2.73
CA LEU A 230 -7.31 -14.09 1.64
C LEU A 230 -6.13 -13.44 0.91
N TYR A 231 -5.22 -12.80 1.62
CA TYR A 231 -4.18 -11.98 0.98
C TYR A 231 -3.03 -12.81 0.44
N ALA A 232 -2.54 -13.80 1.19
CA ALA A 232 -1.39 -14.60 0.82
C ALA A 232 -1.63 -15.34 -0.50
N ASP A 233 -2.79 -16.00 -0.62
CA ASP A 233 -3.22 -16.68 -1.84
C ASP A 233 -3.33 -15.75 -3.05
N LYS A 234 -3.87 -14.56 -2.85
CA LYS A 234 -3.98 -13.57 -3.92
C LYS A 234 -2.60 -13.08 -4.36
N ILE A 235 -1.69 -12.84 -3.42
CA ILE A 235 -0.32 -12.41 -3.72
C ILE A 235 0.44 -13.50 -4.48
N ILE A 236 0.35 -14.76 -4.05
CA ILE A 236 1.02 -15.89 -4.71
C ILE A 236 0.49 -16.08 -6.14
N ARG A 237 -0.84 -16.12 -6.32
CA ARG A 237 -1.45 -16.24 -7.66
C ARG A 237 -1.06 -15.07 -8.57
N LEU A 238 -1.06 -13.85 -8.04
CA LEU A 238 -0.64 -12.67 -8.78
C LEU A 238 0.84 -12.75 -9.17
N ALA A 239 1.71 -13.21 -8.28
CA ALA A 239 3.13 -13.40 -8.57
C ALA A 239 3.35 -14.48 -9.64
N LYS A 240 2.61 -15.58 -9.60
CA LYS A 240 2.62 -16.62 -10.64
C LYS A 240 2.25 -16.04 -12.01
N ARG A 241 1.14 -15.29 -12.08
CA ARG A 241 0.69 -14.63 -13.32
C ARG A 241 1.66 -13.58 -13.85
N GLU A 242 2.39 -12.91 -12.95
CA GLU A 242 3.42 -11.94 -13.33
C GLU A 242 4.80 -12.57 -13.57
N GLY A 243 4.95 -13.90 -13.45
CA GLY A 243 6.22 -14.61 -13.65
C GLY A 243 7.27 -14.29 -12.58
N LYS A 244 6.83 -13.92 -11.38
CA LYS A 244 7.67 -13.47 -10.25
C LYS A 244 7.80 -14.52 -9.15
N LEU A 245 7.14 -15.66 -9.30
CA LEU A 245 7.22 -16.76 -8.35
C LEU A 245 8.48 -17.59 -8.64
N ALA A 246 9.31 -17.82 -7.62
CA ALA A 246 10.58 -18.54 -7.78
C ALA A 246 10.39 -20.06 -7.94
N LEU A 247 9.31 -20.61 -7.39
CA LEU A 247 8.95 -22.03 -7.47
C LEU A 247 7.54 -22.20 -8.05
N PRO A 248 7.19 -23.38 -8.59
CA PRO A 248 5.81 -23.73 -8.89
C PRO A 248 4.93 -23.60 -7.65
N GLU A 249 3.70 -23.09 -7.82
CA GLU A 249 2.77 -22.86 -6.71
C GLU A 249 2.42 -24.15 -5.97
N GLU A 250 2.41 -25.27 -6.70
CA GLU A 250 2.07 -26.61 -6.21
C GLU A 250 3.12 -27.16 -5.23
N GLN A 251 4.33 -26.56 -5.22
CA GLN A 251 5.42 -26.91 -4.29
C GLN A 251 5.43 -26.04 -3.03
N ILE A 252 4.56 -25.02 -2.94
CA ILE A 252 4.45 -24.18 -1.77
C ILE A 252 3.61 -24.91 -0.73
N ASN A 253 4.24 -25.28 0.40
CA ASN A 253 3.52 -25.83 1.54
C ASN A 253 2.42 -24.85 2.00
N LEU A 254 1.21 -25.38 2.26
CA LEU A 254 0.06 -24.64 2.77
C LEU A 254 0.43 -23.78 4.00
N ASP A 255 1.20 -24.34 4.92
CA ASP A 255 1.61 -23.64 6.15
C ASP A 255 2.62 -22.51 5.91
N ALA A 256 3.33 -22.52 4.78
CA ALA A 256 4.35 -21.53 4.42
C ALA A 256 3.83 -20.41 3.51
N ARG A 257 2.55 -20.46 3.11
CA ARG A 257 1.98 -19.50 2.15
C ARG A 257 2.01 -18.06 2.67
N GLY A 258 1.81 -17.89 3.97
CA GLY A 258 1.88 -16.58 4.62
C GLY A 258 3.27 -15.94 4.51
N GLU A 259 4.32 -16.70 4.75
CA GLU A 259 5.71 -16.28 4.64
C GLU A 259 6.12 -16.03 3.19
N VAL A 260 5.74 -16.92 2.27
CA VAL A 260 6.00 -16.75 0.83
C VAL A 260 5.35 -15.48 0.31
N ALA A 261 4.09 -15.23 0.65
CA ALA A 261 3.41 -14.01 0.27
C ALA A 261 4.10 -12.76 0.82
N LEU A 262 4.59 -12.82 2.06
CA LEU A 262 5.36 -11.73 2.66
C LEU A 262 6.65 -11.45 1.88
N MET A 263 7.39 -12.51 1.52
CA MET A 263 8.62 -12.41 0.72
C MET A 263 8.40 -11.85 -0.70
N LEU A 264 7.21 -12.05 -1.26
CA LEU A 264 6.85 -11.54 -2.57
C LEU A 264 6.55 -10.03 -2.57
N LEU A 265 6.16 -9.43 -1.43
CA LEU A 265 5.74 -8.03 -1.36
C LEU A 265 6.75 -7.05 -1.98
N PRO A 266 8.08 -7.11 -1.71
CA PRO A 266 9.04 -6.18 -2.31
C PRO A 266 9.15 -6.29 -3.84
N VAL A 267 8.71 -7.41 -4.42
CA VAL A 267 8.74 -7.69 -5.87
C VAL A 267 7.42 -7.29 -6.53
N MET A 268 6.33 -7.40 -5.79
CA MET A 268 4.98 -7.13 -6.26
C MET A 268 4.60 -5.66 -6.12
N LEU A 269 5.06 -5.00 -5.06
CA LEU A 269 4.76 -3.60 -4.80
C LEU A 269 5.69 -2.68 -5.60
N PRO A 270 5.19 -1.51 -6.04
CA PRO A 270 6.05 -0.51 -6.67
C PRO A 270 7.14 -0.07 -5.67
N PRO A 271 8.41 0.00 -6.08
CA PRO A 271 9.46 0.37 -5.15
C PRO A 271 9.24 1.79 -4.63
N PRO A 272 9.51 2.02 -3.34
CA PRO A 272 9.33 3.31 -2.73
C PRO A 272 10.25 4.34 -3.40
N VAL A 273 9.75 5.57 -3.42
CA VAL A 273 10.50 6.72 -3.89
C VAL A 273 10.95 7.51 -2.66
N TYR A 274 12.23 7.83 -2.57
CA TYR A 274 12.82 8.53 -1.44
C TYR A 274 13.66 9.72 -1.92
N LYS A 275 13.87 10.69 -1.02
CA LYS A 275 14.71 11.85 -1.31
C LYS A 275 16.15 11.54 -0.92
N GLN A 276 17.08 11.85 -1.83
CA GLN A 276 18.51 11.88 -1.56
C GLN A 276 19.00 13.30 -1.87
N GLY A 277 19.11 14.11 -0.81
CA GLY A 277 19.28 15.56 -0.94
C GLY A 277 18.11 16.19 -1.70
N ARG A 278 18.41 16.90 -2.79
CA ARG A 278 17.38 17.51 -3.67
C ARG A 278 16.83 16.55 -4.73
N LYS A 279 17.41 15.35 -4.89
CA LYS A 279 17.00 14.40 -5.93
C LYS A 279 15.99 13.41 -5.39
N LEU A 280 15.00 13.08 -6.22
CA LEU A 280 14.03 12.04 -5.95
C LEU A 280 14.52 10.74 -6.61
N VAL A 281 14.83 9.73 -5.81
CA VAL A 281 15.39 8.45 -6.24
C VAL A 281 14.35 7.35 -6.03
N ARG A 282 14.28 6.40 -6.96
CA ARG A 282 13.42 5.22 -6.84
C ARG A 282 14.32 4.01 -6.58
N ALA A 283 14.04 3.28 -5.50
CA ALA A 283 14.77 2.05 -5.20
C ALA A 283 14.59 1.02 -6.33
N SER A 284 15.60 0.22 -6.58
CA SER A 284 15.46 -1.01 -7.36
C SER A 284 14.69 -2.07 -6.56
N VAL A 285 14.22 -3.12 -7.25
CA VAL A 285 13.56 -4.26 -6.61
C VAL A 285 14.57 -4.99 -5.72
N GLU A 286 15.81 -5.14 -6.17
CA GLU A 286 16.90 -5.79 -5.45
C GLU A 286 17.26 -5.04 -4.17
N GLU A 287 17.35 -3.70 -4.22
CA GLU A 287 17.54 -2.88 -3.02
C GLU A 287 16.34 -3.08 -2.06
N SER A 288 15.11 -3.00 -2.58
CA SER A 288 13.90 -3.16 -1.76
C SER A 288 13.86 -4.52 -1.06
N LYS A 289 14.23 -5.61 -1.76
CA LYS A 289 14.35 -6.95 -1.17
C LYS A 289 15.35 -6.99 -0.02
N ARG A 290 16.56 -6.46 -0.22
CA ARG A 290 17.66 -6.50 0.78
C ARG A 290 17.32 -5.76 2.07
N PHE A 291 16.57 -4.66 1.98
CA PHE A 291 16.09 -3.91 3.13
C PHE A 291 14.90 -4.58 3.84
N PHE A 292 14.14 -5.41 3.14
CA PHE A 292 12.94 -6.04 3.68
C PHE A 292 13.24 -7.34 4.44
N ILE A 293 13.86 -8.31 3.77
CA ILE A 293 14.24 -9.61 4.35
C ILE A 293 15.68 -9.95 3.92
N ASP A 294 16.55 -10.22 4.89
CA ASP A 294 17.85 -10.84 4.65
C ASP A 294 17.71 -12.35 4.70
N VAL A 295 18.16 -13.03 3.65
CA VAL A 295 18.04 -14.49 3.53
C VAL A 295 19.44 -15.09 3.69
N LYS A 296 19.59 -16.02 4.63
CA LYS A 296 20.85 -16.70 4.95
C LYS A 296 20.68 -18.21 4.98
N PRO A 297 21.72 -19.00 4.68
CA PRO A 297 21.65 -20.45 4.79
C PRO A 297 21.52 -20.89 6.25
N VAL A 298 20.83 -22.01 6.47
CA VAL A 298 20.87 -22.72 7.76
C VAL A 298 22.33 -23.05 8.11
N GLY A 299 22.69 -22.88 9.39
CA GLY A 299 24.06 -23.01 9.87
C GLY A 299 24.89 -21.71 9.86
N THR A 300 24.30 -20.58 9.44
CA THR A 300 24.95 -19.26 9.56
C THR A 300 25.34 -18.97 11.02
N ASN A 301 26.60 -18.58 11.25
CA ASN A 301 27.08 -18.18 12.57
C ASN A 301 26.38 -16.88 13.01
N MET A 302 25.39 -17.01 13.89
CA MET A 302 24.57 -15.89 14.33
C MET A 302 25.34 -14.83 15.10
N VAL A 303 26.40 -15.19 15.82
CA VAL A 303 27.20 -14.22 16.59
C VAL A 303 27.95 -13.30 15.64
N GLU A 304 28.67 -13.89 14.68
CA GLU A 304 29.42 -13.13 13.67
C GLU A 304 28.48 -12.31 12.78
N TYR A 305 27.38 -12.91 12.33
CA TYR A 305 26.38 -12.23 11.52
C TYR A 305 25.79 -11.01 12.22
N LEU A 306 25.42 -11.13 13.50
CA LEU A 306 24.83 -10.04 14.25
C LEU A 306 25.84 -8.89 14.49
N GLU A 307 27.12 -9.18 14.70
CA GLU A 307 28.17 -8.15 14.79
C GLU A 307 28.38 -7.40 13.47
N GLN A 308 28.40 -8.12 12.35
CA GLN A 308 28.45 -7.51 11.02
C GLN A 308 27.18 -6.69 10.72
N ALA A 309 26.00 -7.20 11.11
CA ALA A 309 24.74 -6.50 10.90
C ALA A 309 24.65 -5.20 11.72
N LYS A 310 25.16 -5.19 12.96
CA LYS A 310 25.21 -3.97 13.80
C LYS A 310 26.00 -2.84 13.15
N SER A 311 27.08 -3.16 12.43
CA SER A 311 27.94 -2.16 11.78
C SER A 311 27.46 -1.77 10.39
N SER A 312 26.79 -2.67 9.67
CA SER A 312 26.41 -2.46 8.27
C SER A 312 24.95 -2.08 8.03
N ARG A 313 24.05 -2.35 8.98
CA ARG A 313 22.61 -2.10 8.83
C ARG A 313 22.10 -1.05 9.80
N SER A 314 21.61 0.05 9.24
CA SER A 314 21.07 1.20 9.97
C SER A 314 19.58 1.09 10.32
N CYS A 315 18.88 0.05 9.85
CA CYS A 315 17.44 -0.12 10.05
C CYS A 315 17.08 -1.55 10.46
N PRO A 316 15.96 -1.76 11.18
CA PRO A 316 15.44 -3.09 11.46
C PRO A 316 15.10 -3.84 10.17
N PHE A 317 15.33 -5.14 10.16
CA PHE A 317 15.06 -6.03 9.04
C PHE A 317 14.64 -7.40 9.58
N VAL A 318 14.05 -8.22 8.71
CA VAL A 318 13.74 -9.62 9.02
C VAL A 318 14.87 -10.49 8.50
N LEU A 319 15.33 -11.45 9.30
CA LEU A 319 16.26 -12.50 8.87
C LEU A 319 15.46 -13.77 8.65
N LEU A 320 15.65 -14.39 7.49
CA LEU A 320 15.13 -15.71 7.14
C LEU A 320 16.30 -16.68 6.99
N LEU A 321 16.18 -17.84 7.62
CA LEU A 321 17.12 -18.95 7.45
C LEU A 321 16.49 -19.99 6.52
N GLU A 322 17.12 -20.21 5.35
CA GLU A 322 16.66 -21.16 4.34
C GLU A 322 17.58 -22.38 4.29
N ASP A 323 16.99 -23.58 4.16
CA ASP A 323 17.71 -24.87 4.12
C ASP A 323 17.72 -25.50 2.71
N GLY A 324 17.60 -24.68 1.66
CA GLY A 324 17.46 -25.17 0.27
C GLY A 324 16.10 -25.80 -0.07
N MET A 325 15.28 -26.11 0.94
CA MET A 325 13.84 -26.36 0.84
C MET A 325 13.10 -25.20 1.50
N LEU A 326 11.94 -24.81 0.96
CA LEU A 326 11.15 -23.66 1.43
C LEU A 326 10.38 -23.99 2.74
N HIS A 327 11.09 -24.52 3.74
CA HIS A 327 10.66 -24.59 5.12
C HIS A 327 11.16 -23.32 5.81
N SER A 328 10.27 -22.34 6.00
CA SER A 328 10.62 -21.09 6.68
C SER A 328 10.68 -21.32 8.20
N TYR A 329 11.87 -21.22 8.77
CA TYR A 329 11.99 -20.89 10.19
C TYR A 329 11.80 -19.37 10.31
N LYS A 330 10.79 -18.93 11.08
CA LYS A 330 10.47 -17.50 11.31
C LYS A 330 11.67 -16.80 12.01
N CYS A 331 11.64 -15.48 12.30
CA CYS A 331 12.38 -14.77 13.38
C CYS A 331 11.72 -13.43 13.81
N ARG A 332 11.78 -13.06 15.10
CA ARG A 332 11.27 -11.81 15.74
C ARG A 332 12.40 -11.06 16.47
N VAL A 333 12.38 -9.73 16.35
CA VAL A 333 13.47 -8.84 16.77
C VAL A 333 13.35 -8.40 18.24
N LYS A 334 14.45 -8.43 19.00
CA LYS A 334 14.63 -7.68 20.26
C LYS A 334 16.09 -7.20 20.36
N ASN A 335 16.31 -5.93 20.70
CA ASN A 335 17.65 -5.31 20.87
C ASN A 335 18.60 -5.42 19.64
N ASN A 336 18.10 -5.21 18.42
CA ASN A 336 18.88 -5.45 17.18
C ASN A 336 19.33 -6.92 16.98
N GLN A 337 18.69 -7.89 17.65
CA GLN A 337 18.88 -9.33 17.42
C GLN A 337 17.56 -10.00 17.02
N ILE A 338 17.63 -10.96 16.09
CA ILE A 338 16.49 -11.59 15.41
C ILE A 338 16.35 -13.05 15.90
N TRP A 339 15.23 -13.42 16.52
CA TRP A 339 14.96 -14.75 17.13
C TRP A 339 13.58 -15.30 16.76
N VAL A 340 13.49 -16.52 16.25
CA VAL A 340 12.27 -17.35 16.35
C VAL A 340 12.65 -18.76 16.70
N VAL A 341 11.73 -19.33 17.46
CA VAL A 341 11.47 -20.75 17.44
C VAL A 341 9.94 -20.91 17.36
N SER A 342 9.42 -21.38 16.23
CA SER A 342 8.32 -22.35 16.27
C SER A 342 8.89 -23.62 15.68
N GLN A 343 9.03 -24.65 16.50
CA GLN A 343 9.33 -25.97 15.98
C GLN A 343 8.16 -26.45 15.12
N PRO A 344 8.41 -27.24 14.06
CA PRO A 344 7.37 -28.14 13.60
C PRO A 344 6.94 -28.98 14.79
N SER A 345 5.63 -29.18 14.97
CA SER A 345 5.12 -30.19 15.88
C SER A 345 5.86 -31.49 15.59
N ALA A 346 6.70 -31.95 16.52
CA ALA A 346 7.22 -33.30 16.46
C ALA A 346 6.00 -34.23 16.64
N GLY A 347 5.77 -35.07 15.63
CA GLY A 347 4.94 -36.27 15.80
C GLY A 347 5.60 -37.23 16.78
#